data_AF-A0A4W3GY25-F1
#
_entry.id   AF-A0A4W3GY25-F1
#
_cell.length_a   1.000
_cell.length_b   1.000
_cell.length_c   1.000
_cell.angle_alpha   90.00
_cell.angle_beta   90.00
_cell.angle_gamma   90.00
#
_symmetry.space_group_name_H-M   'P 1'
#
loop_
_entity.id
_entity.type
_entity.pdbx_description
1 polymer ?
#
loop_
_entity_poly.entity_id
_entity_poly.type
_entity_poly.pdbx_seq_one_letter_code
_entity_poly.pdbx_strand_id
1 'polypeptide(L)'
;FEFSPKISNPSVAICEHDKKPVRFYSWMRRKIKLPTKNDNQFLKLITCDGPTTLTEMLTKFGYFMPIVAGDRDAIRQIAYELVEDKANEKIVYFEARYSPHLLANCDVYPIPWKQSEGDLSPDEVVRLVNEGFEKGQRNFGIKVRSILSCLRHMEAWSPEVVELCKKYRKDGVVGLDLAGDESINYEPSRGHVQTYQEAVRCGIHRTVHAGEVGPPEVVREAVEILKAERIGHGYSIIKDAKLYQEILQKDIHLEACLYSSYITGACKADFSKHPVVRFMNDGANFSLSTDDPLIFNSTIHTEYNMAAKDMNFTEMQFMRMNLNAARSSFLCENKKKELLNQLRKAYGMPEEPKLDTNLNNYPCL
;
A
#
# COMPACT_ATOMS: atom_id res chain seq x y z
N PHE A 1 17.66 0.10 30.54
CA PHE A 1 17.61 -0.71 29.30
C PHE A 1 16.63 -0.04 28.36
N GLU A 2 17.10 0.94 27.56
CA GLU A 2 16.29 1.52 26.48
C GLU A 2 16.12 0.45 25.40
N PHE A 3 14.93 -0.15 25.37
CA PHE A 3 14.55 -1.06 24.30
C PHE A 3 14.23 -0.21 23.06
N SER A 4 15.23 0.00 22.21
CA SER A 4 14.98 0.33 20.81
C SER A 4 14.60 -0.98 20.12
N PRO A 5 13.38 -1.15 19.59
CA PRO A 5 13.07 -2.28 18.73
C PRO A 5 13.90 -2.12 17.45
N LYS A 6 15.16 -2.55 17.51
CA LYS A 6 15.90 -2.83 16.29
C LYS A 6 15.11 -3.95 15.63
N ILE A 7 14.44 -3.62 14.52
CA ILE A 7 13.89 -4.62 13.61
C ILE A 7 15.11 -5.38 13.05
N SER A 8 15.61 -6.35 13.83
CA SER A 8 16.64 -7.28 13.39
C SER A 8 16.04 -8.41 12.57
N ASN A 9 14.72 -8.59 12.69
CA ASN A 9 13.97 -9.68 12.10
C ASN A 9 13.17 -9.18 10.90
N PRO A 10 12.95 -10.02 9.88
CA PRO A 10 12.28 -9.61 8.64
C PRO A 10 10.81 -9.23 8.88
N SER A 11 10.34 -8.24 8.12
CA SER A 11 8.96 -7.73 8.18
C SER A 11 8.25 -7.79 6.82
N VAL A 12 6.92 -7.72 6.86
CA VAL A 12 6.02 -7.66 5.71
C VAL A 12 5.19 -6.38 5.76
N ALA A 13 5.13 -5.63 4.65
CA ALA A 13 4.34 -4.40 4.54
C ALA A 13 3.42 -4.48 3.32
N ILE A 14 2.12 -4.21 3.49
CA ILE A 14 1.10 -4.51 2.47
C ILE A 14 0.32 -3.26 2.02
N CYS A 15 0.57 -2.10 2.65
CA CYS A 15 0.10 -0.78 2.22
C CYS A 15 1.27 0.19 2.04
N GLU A 16 1.89 0.14 0.85
CA GLU A 16 3.04 0.97 0.50
C GLU A 16 2.75 1.70 -0.81
N HIS A 17 2.71 3.02 -0.78
CA HIS A 17 2.67 3.85 -1.97
C HIS A 17 4.11 4.11 -2.43
N ASP A 18 4.38 3.84 -3.70
CA ASP A 18 5.71 4.04 -4.28
C ASP A 18 6.06 5.53 -4.28
N LYS A 19 6.97 5.97 -3.39
CA LYS A 19 7.82 7.17 -3.55
C LYS A 19 8.90 7.28 -2.46
N LYS A 20 10.16 7.37 -2.88
CA LYS A 20 11.22 8.17 -2.22
C LYS A 20 12.06 8.88 -3.30
N PRO A 21 11.95 10.22 -3.46
CA PRO A 21 12.49 10.95 -4.58
C PRO A 21 13.83 11.64 -4.29
N VAL A 22 14.52 11.38 -3.18
CA VAL A 22 15.71 12.17 -2.82
C VAL A 22 16.89 11.88 -3.76
N ARG A 23 17.12 10.63 -4.16
CA ARG A 23 18.14 10.27 -5.17
C ARG A 23 17.67 10.67 -6.58
N PHE A 24 16.41 10.39 -6.87
CA PHE A 24 15.68 10.79 -8.07
C PHE A 24 15.68 12.32 -8.34
N TYR A 25 15.63 13.16 -7.30
CA TYR A 25 15.72 14.63 -7.37
C TYR A 25 17.05 15.08 -7.99
N SER A 26 18.15 14.42 -7.64
CA SER A 26 19.48 14.69 -8.22
C SER A 26 19.53 14.37 -9.72
N TRP A 27 18.87 13.29 -10.14
CA TRP A 27 18.78 12.89 -11.55
C TRP A 27 17.85 13.82 -12.37
N MET A 28 16.68 14.16 -11.83
CA MET A 28 15.66 14.96 -12.52
C MET A 28 15.97 16.45 -12.65
N ARG A 29 16.83 17.00 -11.78
CA ARG A 29 17.37 18.37 -11.93
C ARG A 29 17.97 18.65 -13.31
N ARG A 30 18.30 17.61 -14.08
CA ARG A 30 18.86 17.70 -15.42
C ARG A 30 17.82 17.83 -16.54
N LYS A 31 16.54 17.55 -16.27
CA LYS A 31 15.48 17.47 -17.30
C LYS A 31 14.30 18.43 -17.09
N ILE A 32 13.96 18.82 -15.86
CA ILE A 32 12.76 19.62 -15.55
C ILE A 32 13.06 20.76 -14.57
N LYS A 33 12.35 21.90 -14.71
CA LYS A 33 12.44 23.05 -13.80
C LYS A 33 11.66 22.79 -12.52
N LEU A 34 12.37 22.64 -11.40
CA LEU A 34 11.79 22.35 -10.09
C LEU A 34 11.35 23.63 -9.35
N PRO A 35 10.40 23.54 -8.38
CA PRO A 35 9.96 24.68 -7.57
C PRO A 35 11.09 25.36 -6.78
N THR A 36 12.14 24.60 -6.44
CA THR A 36 13.35 25.10 -5.81
C THR A 36 14.57 24.32 -6.29
N LYS A 37 15.74 24.96 -6.26
CA LYS A 37 17.05 24.36 -6.56
C LYS A 37 17.72 23.70 -5.36
N ASN A 38 17.14 23.83 -4.16
CA ASN A 38 17.69 23.34 -2.91
C ASN A 38 16.92 22.10 -2.42
N ASP A 39 17.62 20.98 -2.27
CA ASP A 39 17.08 19.66 -1.90
C ASP A 39 16.33 19.72 -0.57
N ASN A 40 16.86 20.41 0.43
CA ASN A 40 16.22 20.53 1.75
C ASN A 40 14.94 21.39 1.67
N GLN A 41 14.92 22.41 0.82
CA GLN A 41 13.71 23.19 0.59
C GLN A 41 12.67 22.36 -0.18
N PHE A 42 13.10 21.55 -1.15
CA PHE A 42 12.19 20.68 -1.89
C PHE A 42 11.59 19.60 -0.98
N LEU A 43 12.41 18.99 -0.13
CA LEU A 43 11.94 18.02 0.84
C LEU A 43 10.87 18.64 1.75
N LYS A 44 11.12 19.82 2.31
CA LYS A 44 10.12 20.56 3.12
C LYS A 44 8.83 20.90 2.37
N LEU A 45 8.89 21.07 1.05
CA LEU A 45 7.71 21.35 0.24
C LEU A 45 6.83 20.11 0.09
N ILE A 46 7.46 18.94 -0.10
CA ILE A 46 6.76 17.68 -0.38
C ILE A 46 6.43 16.87 0.87
N THR A 47 7.05 17.19 2.01
CA THR A 47 6.74 16.54 3.30
C THR A 47 5.63 17.26 4.06
N CYS A 48 4.96 16.50 4.93
CA CYS A 48 4.08 17.02 5.96
C CYS A 48 4.80 16.94 7.32
N ASP A 49 5.16 18.09 7.88
CA ASP A 49 5.92 18.18 9.14
C ASP A 49 5.00 18.18 10.39
N GLY A 50 3.69 17.98 10.22
CA GLY A 50 2.71 17.91 11.30
C GLY A 50 1.30 17.54 10.80
N PRO A 51 0.32 17.35 11.71
CA PRO A 51 -1.05 17.00 11.36
C PRO A 51 -1.70 18.01 10.42
N THR A 52 -2.37 17.47 9.42
CA THR A 52 -3.07 18.15 8.34
C THR A 52 -4.36 17.37 8.06
N THR A 53 -4.95 17.53 6.89
CA THR A 53 -6.09 16.73 6.42
C THR A 53 -5.67 15.79 5.30
N LEU A 54 -6.42 14.71 5.06
CA LEU A 54 -6.21 13.83 3.91
C LEU A 54 -6.16 14.63 2.60
N THR A 55 -7.11 15.55 2.40
CA THR A 55 -7.15 16.42 1.21
C THR A 55 -5.87 17.24 1.04
N GLU A 56 -5.41 17.91 2.10
CA GLU A 56 -4.17 18.70 2.08
C GLU A 56 -2.93 17.83 1.82
N MET A 57 -2.86 16.65 2.44
CA MET A 57 -1.79 15.67 2.19
C MET A 57 -1.75 15.28 0.71
N LEU A 58 -2.89 14.96 0.11
CA LEU A 58 -2.99 14.59 -1.31
C LEU A 58 -2.54 15.72 -2.27
N THR A 59 -2.60 16.99 -1.85
CA THR A 59 -2.06 18.09 -2.68
C THR A 59 -0.54 18.02 -2.87
N LYS A 60 0.19 17.35 -1.95
CA LYS A 60 1.65 17.24 -1.99
C LYS A 60 2.15 16.53 -3.24
N PHE A 61 1.36 15.57 -3.76
CA PHE A 61 1.67 14.87 -5.01
C PHE A 61 1.85 15.82 -6.20
N GLY A 62 1.12 16.94 -6.22
CA GLY A 62 1.22 17.94 -7.30
C GLY A 62 2.60 18.59 -7.43
N TYR A 63 3.46 18.54 -6.39
CA TYR A 63 4.80 19.12 -6.44
C TYR A 63 5.85 18.23 -7.09
N PHE A 64 5.66 16.91 -7.09
CA PHE A 64 6.69 15.97 -7.57
C PHE A 64 6.21 14.98 -8.65
N MET A 65 4.91 14.70 -8.73
CA MET A 65 4.35 13.85 -9.79
C MET A 65 4.59 14.36 -11.21
N PRO A 66 4.51 15.68 -11.53
CA PRO A 66 4.81 16.18 -12.86
C PRO A 66 6.23 15.91 -13.35
N ILE A 67 7.13 15.52 -12.44
CA ILE A 67 8.52 15.24 -12.75
C ILE A 67 8.73 13.76 -13.10
N VAL A 68 7.88 12.87 -12.59
CA VAL A 68 7.90 11.41 -12.87
C VAL A 68 7.01 11.07 -14.07
N ALA A 69 5.78 11.58 -14.06
CA ALA A 69 4.75 11.19 -15.01
C ALA A 69 5.22 11.49 -16.45
N GLY A 70 4.95 10.55 -17.35
CA GLY A 70 5.37 10.66 -18.75
C GLY A 70 6.84 10.32 -19.04
N ASP A 71 7.70 10.10 -18.05
CA ASP A 71 9.11 9.71 -18.25
C ASP A 71 9.33 8.21 -17.93
N ARG A 72 9.64 7.43 -18.97
CA ARG A 72 9.84 5.98 -18.87
C ARG A 72 11.02 5.58 -17.99
N ASP A 73 12.10 6.36 -18.01
CA ASP A 73 13.28 6.09 -17.18
C ASP A 73 13.00 6.40 -15.73
N ALA A 74 12.28 7.48 -15.48
CA ALA A 74 11.86 7.87 -14.13
C ALA A 74 11.01 6.78 -13.47
N ILE A 75 9.99 6.29 -14.17
CA ILE A 75 9.06 5.26 -13.66
C ILE A 75 9.80 3.97 -13.34
N ARG A 76 10.69 3.49 -14.23
CA ARG A 76 11.55 2.33 -13.95
C ARG A 76 12.45 2.54 -12.74
N GLN A 77 13.02 3.74 -12.61
CA GLN A 77 13.98 4.05 -11.56
C GLN A 77 13.31 4.11 -10.19
N ILE A 78 12.15 4.77 -10.05
CA ILE A 78 11.46 4.85 -8.75
C ILE A 78 11.01 3.47 -8.26
N ALA A 79 10.52 2.62 -9.17
CA ALA A 79 10.13 1.25 -8.83
C ALA A 79 11.35 0.44 -8.36
N TYR A 80 12.50 0.57 -9.02
CA TYR A 80 13.74 -0.07 -8.59
C TYR A 80 14.21 0.43 -7.21
N GLU A 81 14.23 1.76 -7.00
CA GLU A 81 14.69 2.40 -5.76
C GLU A 81 13.77 2.06 -4.57
N LEU A 82 12.46 1.90 -4.80
CA LEU A 82 11.55 1.45 -3.75
C LEU A 82 11.94 0.07 -3.20
N VAL A 83 12.36 -0.85 -4.06
CA VAL A 83 12.84 -2.18 -3.63
C VAL A 83 14.14 -2.06 -2.84
N GLU A 84 15.06 -1.17 -3.25
CA GLU A 84 16.29 -0.87 -2.51
C GLU A 84 15.97 -0.37 -1.10
N ASP A 85 15.08 0.61 -0.99
CA ASP A 85 14.70 1.23 0.27
C ASP A 85 14.03 0.22 1.21
N LYS A 86 13.10 -0.60 0.71
CA LYS A 86 12.44 -1.63 1.51
C LYS A 86 13.40 -2.74 1.95
N ALA A 87 14.39 -3.09 1.13
CA ALA A 87 15.44 -4.03 1.54
C ALA A 87 16.32 -3.45 2.66
N ASN A 88 16.65 -2.16 2.60
CA ASN A 88 17.38 -1.46 3.65
C ASN A 88 16.59 -1.40 4.97
N GLU A 89 15.26 -1.32 4.87
CA GLU A 89 14.30 -1.39 5.99
C GLU A 89 14.04 -2.82 6.53
N LYS A 90 14.75 -3.83 6.02
CA LYS A 90 14.61 -5.26 6.39
C LYS A 90 13.24 -5.86 6.08
N ILE A 91 12.53 -5.30 5.10
CA ILE A 91 11.32 -5.88 4.54
C ILE A 91 11.70 -7.04 3.60
N VAL A 92 11.06 -8.19 3.76
CA VAL A 92 11.28 -9.36 2.89
C VAL A 92 10.20 -9.52 1.82
N TYR A 93 9.02 -8.97 2.08
CA TYR A 93 7.92 -8.93 1.13
C TYR A 93 7.11 -7.64 1.29
N PHE A 94 6.78 -6.99 0.18
CA PHE A 94 5.80 -5.92 0.18
C PHE A 94 4.91 -5.87 -1.06
N GLU A 95 3.75 -5.22 -0.89
CA GLU A 95 2.81 -4.91 -1.97
C GLU A 95 2.77 -3.39 -2.18
N ALA A 96 3.30 -2.94 -3.32
CA ALA A 96 3.31 -1.54 -3.71
C ALA A 96 2.04 -1.20 -4.49
N ARG A 97 1.37 -0.10 -4.13
CA ARG A 97 0.15 0.36 -4.81
C ARG A 97 0.35 1.68 -5.53
N TYR A 98 -0.23 1.80 -6.72
CA TYR A 98 -0.18 3.02 -7.53
C TYR A 98 -1.31 3.04 -8.56
N SER A 99 -1.69 4.24 -9.00
CA SER A 99 -2.56 4.41 -10.16
C SER A 99 -1.71 4.56 -11.43
N PRO A 100 -1.78 3.63 -12.40
CA PRO A 100 -1.00 3.73 -13.63
C PRO A 100 -1.38 4.96 -14.46
N HIS A 101 -2.66 5.34 -14.42
CA HIS A 101 -3.19 6.53 -15.08
C HIS A 101 -2.50 7.81 -14.64
N LEU A 102 -2.16 7.96 -13.35
CA LEU A 102 -1.46 9.14 -12.83
C LEU A 102 0.00 9.26 -13.30
N LEU A 103 0.58 8.22 -13.90
CA LEU A 103 1.95 8.24 -14.43
C LEU A 103 2.00 8.30 -15.96
N ALA A 104 0.85 8.17 -16.62
CA ALA A 104 0.69 8.20 -18.06
C ALA A 104 0.50 9.64 -18.61
N ASN A 105 0.72 9.79 -19.92
CA ASN A 105 0.43 11.02 -20.69
C ASN A 105 -0.18 10.74 -22.07
N CYS A 106 -0.55 9.50 -22.35
CA CYS A 106 -1.25 9.03 -23.55
C CYS A 106 -2.38 8.07 -23.11
N ASP A 107 -3.45 7.95 -23.90
CA ASP A 107 -4.61 7.08 -23.62
C ASP A 107 -5.22 7.27 -22.22
N VAL A 108 -5.14 8.48 -21.67
CA VAL A 108 -5.70 8.84 -20.35
C VAL A 108 -6.39 10.19 -20.43
N TYR A 109 -7.64 10.26 -19.96
CA TYR A 109 -8.40 11.50 -19.93
C TYR A 109 -9.08 11.75 -18.58
N PRO A 110 -8.99 12.97 -18.02
CA PRO A 110 -8.05 14.03 -18.41
C PRO A 110 -6.59 13.61 -18.22
N ILE A 111 -5.69 14.13 -19.06
CA ILE A 111 -4.25 13.92 -18.91
C ILE A 111 -3.82 14.53 -17.57
N PRO A 112 -3.20 13.76 -16.67
CA PRO A 112 -2.91 14.22 -15.32
C PRO A 112 -1.77 15.24 -15.31
N TRP A 113 -1.69 16.00 -14.22
CA TRP A 113 -0.58 16.93 -13.93
C TRP A 113 -0.33 18.03 -14.96
N LYS A 114 -1.34 18.33 -15.81
CA LYS A 114 -1.23 19.32 -16.91
C LYS A 114 -0.11 18.99 -17.90
N GLN A 115 0.20 17.70 -18.07
CA GLN A 115 1.13 17.26 -19.11
C GLN A 115 0.55 17.54 -20.50
N SER A 116 1.42 17.73 -21.47
CA SER A 116 1.03 17.60 -22.88
C SER A 116 0.79 16.13 -23.22
N GLU A 117 -0.05 15.88 -24.23
CA GLU A 117 -0.20 14.55 -24.81
C GLU A 117 1.16 14.02 -25.28
N GLY A 118 1.47 12.80 -24.86
CA GLY A 118 2.69 12.07 -25.20
C GLY A 118 2.37 10.70 -25.78
N ASP A 119 3.24 9.73 -25.53
CA ASP A 119 3.15 8.37 -26.08
C ASP A 119 3.22 7.28 -24.99
N LEU A 120 3.09 7.65 -23.71
CA LEU A 120 3.15 6.71 -22.58
C LEU A 120 1.76 6.43 -22.02
N SER A 121 1.23 5.24 -22.31
CA SER A 121 -0.10 4.79 -21.86
C SER A 121 -0.09 4.15 -20.46
N PRO A 122 -1.24 4.05 -19.76
CA PRO A 122 -1.33 3.35 -18.47
C PRO A 122 -0.84 1.90 -18.53
N ASP A 123 -1.08 1.22 -19.65
CA ASP A 123 -0.58 -0.14 -19.91
C ASP A 123 0.95 -0.21 -19.87
N GLU A 124 1.61 0.70 -20.58
CA GLU A 124 3.06 0.74 -20.62
C GLU A 124 3.66 1.15 -19.26
N VAL A 125 3.00 2.03 -18.49
CA VAL A 125 3.39 2.33 -17.11
C VAL A 125 3.48 1.05 -16.28
N VAL A 126 2.47 0.18 -16.34
CA VAL A 126 2.46 -1.07 -15.55
C VAL A 126 3.65 -1.96 -15.91
N ARG A 127 3.95 -2.09 -17.21
CA ARG A 127 5.13 -2.83 -17.69
C ARG A 127 6.43 -2.24 -17.14
N LEU A 128 6.59 -0.92 -17.17
CA LEU A 128 7.80 -0.23 -16.71
C LEU A 128 8.02 -0.36 -15.20
N VAL A 129 6.94 -0.28 -14.41
CA VAL A 129 7.02 -0.53 -12.96
C VAL A 129 7.44 -1.97 -12.67
N ASN A 130 6.85 -2.94 -13.38
CA ASN A 130 7.22 -4.35 -13.23
C ASN A 130 8.70 -4.59 -13.58
N GLU A 131 9.23 -3.95 -14.64
CA GLU A 131 10.66 -4.02 -15.00
C GLU A 131 11.58 -3.48 -13.88
N GLY A 132 11.20 -2.35 -13.28
CA GLY A 132 11.92 -1.76 -12.14
C GLY A 132 11.91 -2.69 -10.93
N PHE A 133 10.74 -3.22 -10.57
CA PHE A 133 10.57 -4.18 -9.49
C PHE A 133 11.34 -5.47 -9.72
N GLU A 134 11.27 -6.07 -10.91
CA GLU A 134 12.04 -7.26 -11.24
C GLU A 134 13.54 -7.06 -11.07
N LYS A 135 14.07 -5.94 -11.56
CA LYS A 135 15.48 -5.59 -11.40
C LYS A 135 15.84 -5.40 -9.92
N GLY A 136 14.97 -4.74 -9.15
CA GLY A 136 15.14 -4.55 -7.71
C GLY A 136 15.18 -5.89 -6.96
N GLN A 137 14.21 -6.78 -7.21
CA GLN A 137 14.13 -8.09 -6.56
C GLN A 137 15.41 -8.91 -6.81
N ARG A 138 15.92 -8.90 -8.06
CA ARG A 138 17.18 -9.59 -8.42
C ARG A 138 18.37 -9.04 -7.66
N ASN A 139 18.45 -7.72 -7.46
CA ASN A 139 19.61 -7.08 -6.86
C ASN A 139 19.60 -7.12 -5.32
N PHE A 140 18.42 -7.07 -4.70
CA PHE A 140 18.29 -6.90 -3.25
C PHE A 140 17.73 -8.13 -2.52
N GLY A 141 17.27 -9.15 -3.24
CA GLY A 141 16.87 -10.44 -2.65
C GLY A 141 15.58 -10.40 -1.85
N ILE A 142 14.73 -9.40 -2.06
CA ILE A 142 13.39 -9.29 -1.46
C ILE A 142 12.31 -9.46 -2.53
N LYS A 143 11.07 -9.72 -2.12
CA LYS A 143 9.93 -9.92 -3.04
C LYS A 143 9.00 -8.71 -3.02
N VAL A 144 8.56 -8.26 -4.20
CA VAL A 144 7.58 -7.17 -4.35
C VAL A 144 6.48 -7.58 -5.33
N ARG A 145 5.25 -7.16 -5.06
CA ARG A 145 4.12 -7.26 -5.98
C ARG A 145 3.44 -5.90 -6.10
N SER A 146 2.69 -5.71 -7.17
CA SER A 146 1.96 -4.46 -7.44
C SER A 146 0.45 -4.62 -7.24
N ILE A 147 -0.18 -3.56 -6.77
CA ILE A 147 -1.63 -3.38 -6.73
C ILE A 147 -1.96 -2.13 -7.54
N LEU A 148 -2.94 -2.22 -8.44
CA LEU A 148 -3.34 -1.08 -9.26
C LEU A 148 -4.54 -0.38 -8.63
N SER A 149 -4.40 0.91 -8.34
CA SER A 149 -5.43 1.69 -7.66
C SER A 149 -6.38 2.37 -8.63
N CYS A 150 -7.68 2.06 -8.50
CA CYS A 150 -8.76 2.96 -8.90
C CYS A 150 -8.72 4.22 -8.02
N LEU A 151 -9.22 5.35 -8.53
CA LEU A 151 -9.29 6.60 -7.78
C LEU A 151 -10.73 7.04 -7.59
N ARG A 152 -11.12 7.37 -6.35
CA ARG A 152 -12.48 7.78 -5.97
C ARG A 152 -13.06 8.91 -6.82
N HIS A 153 -12.22 9.85 -7.26
CA HIS A 153 -12.63 10.99 -8.08
C HIS A 153 -12.62 10.71 -9.59
N MET A 154 -12.13 9.54 -10.03
CA MET A 154 -11.96 9.17 -11.45
C MET A 154 -12.58 7.81 -11.76
N GLU A 155 -13.91 7.71 -11.67
CA GLU A 155 -14.59 6.44 -11.93
C GLU A 155 -14.34 5.88 -13.34
N ALA A 156 -14.18 6.74 -14.33
CA ALA A 156 -14.00 6.39 -15.73
C ALA A 156 -12.72 5.56 -16.00
N TRP A 157 -11.72 5.63 -15.12
CA TRP A 157 -10.47 4.88 -15.26
C TRP A 157 -10.58 3.44 -14.73
N SER A 158 -11.55 3.17 -13.85
CA SER A 158 -11.67 1.90 -13.13
C SER A 158 -11.80 0.67 -14.03
N PRO A 159 -12.58 0.69 -15.13
CA PRO A 159 -12.68 -0.45 -16.02
C PRO A 159 -11.34 -0.85 -16.64
N GLU A 160 -10.49 0.13 -16.97
CA GLU A 160 -9.15 -0.16 -17.50
C GLU A 160 -8.23 -0.73 -16.40
N VAL A 161 -8.33 -0.26 -15.15
CA VAL A 161 -7.55 -0.79 -14.03
C VAL A 161 -7.75 -2.31 -13.87
N VAL A 162 -9.00 -2.80 -13.91
CA VAL A 162 -9.25 -4.25 -13.78
C VAL A 162 -8.76 -5.04 -14.99
N GLU A 163 -8.84 -4.49 -16.21
CA GLU A 163 -8.25 -5.13 -17.39
C GLU A 163 -6.73 -5.21 -17.32
N LEU A 164 -6.06 -4.16 -16.81
CA LEU A 164 -4.62 -4.18 -16.55
C LEU A 164 -4.26 -5.21 -15.48
N CYS A 165 -5.04 -5.34 -14.40
CA CYS A 165 -4.86 -6.40 -13.41
C CYS A 165 -4.97 -7.80 -14.04
N LYS A 166 -5.94 -8.02 -14.94
CA LYS A 166 -6.09 -9.29 -15.68
C LYS A 166 -4.90 -9.57 -16.59
N LYS A 167 -4.44 -8.55 -17.32
CA LYS A 167 -3.30 -8.63 -18.25
C LYS A 167 -2.00 -8.99 -17.52
N TYR A 168 -1.69 -8.27 -16.44
CA TYR A 168 -0.41 -8.34 -15.74
C TYR A 168 -0.41 -9.26 -14.50
N ARG A 169 -1.46 -10.09 -14.31
CA ARG A 169 -1.58 -11.02 -13.16
C ARG A 169 -0.40 -12.00 -13.02
N LYS A 170 0.25 -12.32 -14.14
CA LYS A 170 1.43 -13.23 -14.17
C LYS A 170 2.76 -12.48 -14.06
N ASP A 171 2.73 -11.15 -14.19
CA ASP A 171 3.91 -10.29 -14.27
C ASP A 171 4.09 -9.45 -12.99
N GLY A 172 3.36 -9.77 -11.93
CA GLY A 172 3.56 -9.19 -10.60
C GLY A 172 2.39 -8.36 -10.06
N VAL A 173 1.36 -8.08 -10.85
CA VAL A 173 0.13 -7.44 -10.35
C VAL A 173 -0.71 -8.48 -9.62
N VAL A 174 -1.05 -8.23 -8.35
CA VAL A 174 -1.75 -9.21 -7.50
C VAL A 174 -3.17 -8.80 -7.12
N GLY A 175 -3.56 -7.55 -7.33
CA GLY A 175 -4.91 -7.08 -7.03
C GLY A 175 -5.16 -5.66 -7.48
N LEU A 176 -6.36 -5.18 -7.20
CA LEU A 176 -6.71 -3.77 -7.32
C LEU A 176 -7.06 -3.15 -5.97
N ASP A 177 -7.02 -1.82 -5.95
CA ASP A 177 -7.35 -0.96 -4.82
C ASP A 177 -8.33 0.16 -5.23
N LEU A 178 -8.96 0.81 -4.27
CA LEU A 178 -9.70 2.07 -4.43
C LEU A 178 -9.14 3.08 -3.43
N ALA A 179 -8.43 4.08 -3.95
CA ALA A 179 -7.74 5.11 -3.20
C ALA A 179 -8.24 6.51 -3.54
N GLY A 180 -7.61 7.53 -2.96
CA GLY A 180 -7.95 8.93 -3.13
C GLY A 180 -8.77 9.46 -1.96
N ASP A 181 -9.24 10.69 -2.08
CA ASP A 181 -9.88 11.40 -0.98
C ASP A 181 -11.25 10.79 -0.60
N GLU A 182 -11.28 10.07 0.52
CA GLU A 182 -12.48 9.46 1.08
C GLU A 182 -13.52 10.51 1.55
N SER A 183 -13.12 11.76 1.77
CA SER A 183 -14.02 12.83 2.22
C SER A 183 -14.88 13.42 1.10
N ILE A 184 -14.52 13.20 -0.17
CA ILE A 184 -15.25 13.76 -1.33
C ILE A 184 -16.57 13.02 -1.53
N ASN A 185 -16.55 11.69 -1.45
CA ASN A 185 -17.73 10.86 -1.54
C ASN A 185 -17.52 9.55 -0.77
N TYR A 186 -18.43 9.28 0.16
CA TYR A 186 -18.43 8.07 0.96
C TYR A 186 -18.92 6.86 0.16
N GLU A 187 -19.90 7.06 -0.74
CA GLU A 187 -20.48 5.97 -1.53
C GLU A 187 -19.61 5.66 -2.78
N PRO A 188 -19.31 4.38 -3.07
CA PRO A 188 -18.61 4.02 -4.29
C PRO A 188 -19.50 4.29 -5.50
N SER A 189 -18.91 4.91 -6.53
CA SER A 189 -19.62 5.16 -7.78
C SER A 189 -20.02 3.87 -8.49
N ARG A 190 -20.99 3.97 -9.41
CA ARG A 190 -21.43 2.83 -10.23
C ARG A 190 -20.27 2.22 -11.04
N GLY A 191 -19.36 3.04 -11.58
CA GLY A 191 -18.18 2.58 -12.29
C GLY A 191 -17.24 1.75 -11.41
N HIS A 192 -17.01 2.18 -10.17
CA HIS A 192 -16.23 1.42 -9.20
C HIS A 192 -16.90 0.09 -8.85
N VAL A 193 -18.20 0.08 -8.55
CA VAL A 193 -18.94 -1.14 -8.21
C VAL A 193 -18.86 -2.18 -9.34
N GLN A 194 -19.08 -1.76 -10.60
CA GLN A 194 -18.98 -2.65 -11.76
C GLN A 194 -17.56 -3.22 -11.94
N THR A 195 -16.54 -2.40 -11.69
CA THR A 195 -15.13 -2.82 -11.74
C THR A 195 -14.82 -3.88 -10.70
N TYR A 196 -15.28 -3.69 -9.45
CA TYR A 196 -15.06 -4.68 -8.39
C TYR A 196 -15.88 -5.97 -8.60
N GLN A 197 -17.07 -5.88 -9.20
CA GLN A 197 -17.82 -7.06 -9.64
C GLN A 197 -17.06 -7.86 -10.70
N GLU A 198 -16.43 -7.18 -11.67
CA GLU A 198 -15.56 -7.82 -12.66
C GLU A 198 -14.32 -8.46 -12.01
N ALA A 199 -13.73 -7.79 -11.02
CA ALA A 199 -12.62 -8.34 -10.25
C ALA A 199 -12.99 -9.63 -9.51
N VAL A 200 -14.17 -9.67 -8.87
CA VAL A 200 -14.71 -10.90 -8.28
C VAL A 200 -14.88 -11.99 -9.33
N ARG A 201 -15.48 -11.66 -10.49
CA ARG A 201 -15.71 -12.62 -11.59
C ARG A 201 -14.41 -13.20 -12.14
N CYS A 202 -13.35 -12.41 -12.19
CA CYS A 202 -12.05 -12.81 -12.74
C CYS A 202 -11.05 -13.34 -11.69
N GLY A 203 -11.44 -13.38 -10.42
CA GLY A 203 -10.57 -13.79 -9.32
C GLY A 203 -9.38 -12.84 -9.07
N ILE A 204 -9.54 -11.54 -9.37
CA ILE A 204 -8.54 -10.51 -9.06
C ILE A 204 -8.73 -10.05 -7.62
N HIS A 205 -7.69 -10.08 -6.79
CA HIS A 205 -7.80 -9.70 -5.38
C HIS A 205 -8.16 -8.23 -5.18
N ARG A 206 -8.80 -7.94 -4.03
CA ARG A 206 -9.45 -6.64 -3.76
C ARG A 206 -9.06 -6.11 -2.38
N THR A 207 -8.41 -4.95 -2.35
CA THR A 207 -8.29 -4.11 -1.14
C THR A 207 -9.00 -2.78 -1.39
N VAL A 208 -9.42 -2.07 -0.34
CA VAL A 208 -10.11 -0.78 -0.46
C VAL A 208 -9.67 0.12 0.68
N HIS A 209 -9.25 1.35 0.40
CA HIS A 209 -9.11 2.37 1.45
C HIS A 209 -10.50 2.72 1.98
N ALA A 210 -10.77 2.40 3.24
CA ALA A 210 -12.05 2.70 3.87
C ALA A 210 -11.89 2.87 5.38
N GLY A 211 -12.65 3.81 5.93
CA GLY A 211 -12.63 4.13 7.35
C GLY A 211 -11.32 4.74 7.83
N GLU A 212 -10.58 5.42 6.94
CA GLU A 212 -9.44 6.25 7.32
C GLU A 212 -9.97 7.54 7.94
N VAL A 213 -10.62 8.36 7.12
CA VAL A 213 -11.30 9.61 7.52
C VAL A 213 -12.83 9.47 7.43
N GLY A 214 -13.31 8.50 6.65
CA GLY A 214 -14.71 8.17 6.48
C GLY A 214 -15.34 7.43 7.66
N PRO A 215 -16.68 7.42 7.75
CA PRO A 215 -17.40 6.73 8.81
C PRO A 215 -17.40 5.20 8.61
N PRO A 216 -17.81 4.39 9.62
CA PRO A 216 -17.83 2.92 9.53
C PRO A 216 -18.60 2.38 8.32
N GLU A 217 -19.62 3.10 7.87
CA GLU A 217 -20.45 2.76 6.71
C GLU A 217 -19.61 2.58 5.44
N VAL A 218 -18.54 3.35 5.24
CA VAL A 218 -17.65 3.19 4.07
C VAL A 218 -16.92 1.85 4.12
N VAL A 219 -16.56 1.39 5.32
CA VAL A 219 -15.97 0.05 5.51
C VAL A 219 -17.00 -1.04 5.25
N ARG A 220 -18.25 -0.83 5.70
CA ARG A 220 -19.36 -1.75 5.41
C ARG A 220 -19.55 -1.89 3.91
N GLU A 221 -19.58 -0.80 3.15
CA GLU A 221 -19.72 -0.81 1.70
C GLU A 221 -18.53 -1.48 1.01
N ALA A 222 -17.30 -1.21 1.45
CA ALA A 222 -16.11 -1.87 0.94
C ALA A 222 -16.20 -3.40 1.05
N VAL A 223 -16.67 -3.91 2.20
CA VAL A 223 -16.81 -5.36 2.43
C VAL A 223 -18.04 -5.94 1.73
N GLU A 224 -19.19 -5.30 1.85
CA GLU A 224 -20.47 -5.87 1.41
C GLU A 224 -20.74 -5.65 -0.08
N ILE A 225 -20.36 -4.50 -0.63
CA ILE A 225 -20.62 -4.12 -2.02
C ILE A 225 -19.39 -4.42 -2.89
N LEU A 226 -18.23 -3.88 -2.51
CA LEU A 226 -17.00 -4.05 -3.29
C LEU A 226 -16.31 -5.40 -3.05
N LYS A 227 -16.78 -6.19 -2.07
CA LYS A 227 -16.24 -7.52 -1.74
C LYS A 227 -14.73 -7.48 -1.44
N ALA A 228 -14.30 -6.43 -0.75
CA ALA A 228 -12.92 -6.26 -0.32
C ALA A 228 -12.49 -7.43 0.59
N GLU A 229 -11.28 -7.95 0.34
CA GLU A 229 -10.64 -8.98 1.16
C GLU A 229 -9.79 -8.36 2.27
N ARG A 230 -9.36 -7.11 2.06
CA ARG A 230 -8.60 -6.30 3.02
C ARG A 230 -9.11 -4.87 3.01
N ILE A 231 -8.93 -4.17 4.12
CA ILE A 231 -9.30 -2.76 4.28
C ILE A 231 -8.03 -1.96 4.55
N GLY A 232 -7.75 -1.01 3.66
CA GLY A 232 -6.78 0.06 3.88
C GLY A 232 -7.25 0.91 5.06
N HIS A 233 -6.41 1.03 6.09
CA HIS A 233 -6.70 1.72 7.35
C HIS A 233 -7.77 1.03 8.23
N GLY A 234 -9.06 1.28 7.99
CA GLY A 234 -10.17 0.72 8.77
C GLY A 234 -10.30 1.25 10.20
N TYR A 235 -9.75 2.41 10.52
CA TYR A 235 -9.74 2.95 11.88
C TYR A 235 -11.13 3.24 12.44
N SER A 236 -12.04 3.75 11.60
CA SER A 236 -13.35 4.18 12.05
C SER A 236 -14.25 3.02 12.51
N ILE A 237 -13.96 1.77 12.13
CA ILE A 237 -14.78 0.59 12.47
C ILE A 237 -15.02 0.43 13.96
N ILE A 238 -14.10 0.90 14.82
CA ILE A 238 -14.27 0.80 16.28
C ILE A 238 -15.47 1.61 16.80
N LYS A 239 -16.02 2.54 15.99
CA LYS A 239 -17.21 3.32 16.31
C LYS A 239 -18.51 2.53 16.11
N ASP A 240 -18.48 1.45 15.32
CA ASP A 240 -19.60 0.51 15.14
C ASP A 240 -19.17 -0.87 15.67
N ALA A 241 -19.57 -1.17 16.90
CA ALA A 241 -19.23 -2.43 17.55
C ALA A 241 -19.74 -3.66 16.79
N LYS A 242 -20.88 -3.56 16.09
CA LYS A 242 -21.45 -4.68 15.34
C LYS A 242 -20.62 -4.94 14.08
N LEU A 243 -20.33 -3.90 13.30
CA LEU A 243 -19.47 -4.02 12.13
C LEU A 243 -18.09 -4.56 12.51
N TYR A 244 -17.49 -4.03 13.57
CA TYR A 244 -16.18 -4.49 14.01
C TYR A 244 -16.17 -5.98 14.39
N GLN A 245 -17.22 -6.48 15.07
CA GLN A 245 -17.34 -7.92 15.32
C GLN A 245 -17.50 -8.72 14.02
N GLU A 246 -18.21 -8.21 13.02
CA GLU A 246 -18.30 -8.85 11.69
C GLU A 246 -16.93 -8.92 10.99
N ILE A 247 -16.11 -7.86 11.09
CA ILE A 247 -14.73 -7.83 10.57
C ILE A 247 -13.87 -8.91 11.23
N LEU A 248 -13.93 -9.02 12.56
CA LEU A 248 -13.19 -10.05 13.31
C LEU A 248 -13.63 -11.47 12.92
N GLN A 249 -14.94 -11.71 12.83
CA GLN A 249 -15.48 -13.04 12.49
C GLN A 249 -15.13 -13.48 11.07
N LYS A 250 -15.07 -12.54 10.13
CA LYS A 250 -14.68 -12.80 8.73
C LYS A 250 -13.16 -12.83 8.52
N ASP A 251 -12.38 -12.58 9.56
CA ASP A 251 -10.91 -12.50 9.52
C ASP A 251 -10.38 -11.51 8.47
N ILE A 252 -11.13 -10.42 8.22
CA ILE A 252 -10.77 -9.39 7.24
C ILE A 252 -9.51 -8.66 7.71
N HIS A 253 -8.51 -8.57 6.82
CA HIS A 253 -7.24 -7.94 7.15
C HIS A 253 -7.32 -6.42 7.13
N LEU A 254 -6.80 -5.76 8.18
CA LEU A 254 -6.69 -4.31 8.27
C LEU A 254 -5.25 -3.85 8.00
N GLU A 255 -5.06 -2.95 7.06
CA GLU A 255 -3.73 -2.43 6.67
C GLU A 255 -3.49 -1.11 7.40
N ALA A 256 -2.90 -1.16 8.61
CA ALA A 256 -2.74 0.02 9.45
C ALA A 256 -1.44 0.78 9.16
N CYS A 257 -1.52 2.10 9.21
CA CYS A 257 -0.45 3.06 8.97
C CYS A 257 -0.51 4.15 10.07
N LEU A 258 0.25 3.99 11.15
CA LEU A 258 0.10 4.78 12.39
C LEU A 258 0.55 6.22 12.20
N TYR A 259 1.72 6.42 11.59
CA TYR A 259 2.22 7.79 11.42
C TYR A 259 1.38 8.54 10.38
N SER A 260 1.00 7.86 9.29
CA SER A 260 0.05 8.39 8.31
C SER A 260 -1.25 8.83 8.96
N SER A 261 -1.88 7.98 9.77
CA SER A 261 -3.19 8.28 10.38
C SER A 261 -3.15 9.53 11.28
N TYR A 262 -2.02 9.79 11.92
CA TYR A 262 -1.80 11.00 12.70
C TYR A 262 -1.65 12.23 11.81
N ILE A 263 -0.87 12.12 10.73
CA ILE A 263 -0.62 13.22 9.81
C ILE A 263 -1.88 13.58 9.01
N THR A 264 -2.66 12.61 8.51
CA THR A 264 -3.88 12.87 7.74
C THR A 264 -5.07 13.32 8.59
N GLY A 265 -4.92 13.30 9.92
CA GLY A 265 -5.97 13.67 10.87
C GLY A 265 -7.00 12.56 11.12
N ALA A 266 -6.80 11.38 10.54
CA ALA A 266 -7.62 10.19 10.72
C ALA A 266 -7.67 9.72 12.19
N CYS A 267 -6.54 9.80 12.88
CA CYS A 267 -6.40 9.46 14.30
C CYS A 267 -5.79 10.62 15.11
N LYS A 268 -6.07 10.62 16.42
CA LYS A 268 -5.53 11.63 17.33
C LYS A 268 -4.10 11.30 17.75
N ALA A 269 -3.37 12.31 18.22
CA ALA A 269 -1.98 12.21 18.65
C ALA A 269 -1.73 11.25 19.83
N ASP A 270 -2.77 10.95 20.62
CA ASP A 270 -2.69 10.01 21.73
C ASP A 270 -2.73 8.57 21.21
N PHE A 271 -1.55 8.06 20.85
CA PHE A 271 -1.38 6.72 20.29
C PHE A 271 -1.80 5.59 21.24
N SER A 272 -1.83 5.84 22.56
CA SER A 272 -2.36 4.87 23.53
C SER A 272 -3.85 4.56 23.32
N LYS A 273 -4.57 5.44 22.61
CA LYS A 273 -5.98 5.29 22.22
C LYS A 273 -6.17 5.02 20.73
N HIS A 274 -5.09 4.79 19.99
CA HIS A 274 -5.18 4.50 18.57
C HIS A 274 -6.00 3.20 18.35
N PRO A 275 -6.87 3.11 17.33
CA PRO A 275 -7.70 1.91 17.08
C PRO A 275 -6.92 0.60 16.99
N VAL A 276 -5.66 0.67 16.53
CA VAL A 276 -4.72 -0.47 16.47
C VAL A 276 -4.43 -1.09 17.85
N VAL A 277 -4.50 -0.32 18.94
CA VAL A 277 -4.42 -0.88 20.31
C VAL A 277 -5.58 -1.85 20.54
N ARG A 278 -6.79 -1.48 20.10
CA ARG A 278 -7.96 -2.34 20.19
C ARG A 278 -7.84 -3.55 19.27
N PHE A 279 -7.38 -3.37 18.02
CA PHE A 279 -7.14 -4.45 17.08
C PHE A 279 -6.18 -5.50 17.67
N MET A 280 -5.09 -5.04 18.31
CA MET A 280 -4.13 -5.92 18.96
C MET A 280 -4.72 -6.70 20.14
N ASN A 281 -5.46 -6.01 21.02
CA ASN A 281 -6.08 -6.61 22.21
C ASN A 281 -7.14 -7.66 21.86
N ASP A 282 -7.92 -7.42 20.81
CA ASP A 282 -8.97 -8.33 20.38
C ASP A 282 -8.47 -9.43 19.44
N GLY A 283 -7.18 -9.43 19.09
CA GLY A 283 -6.58 -10.44 18.22
C GLY A 283 -6.97 -10.29 16.74
N ALA A 284 -7.29 -9.07 16.29
CA ALA A 284 -7.64 -8.80 14.91
C ALA A 284 -6.51 -9.15 13.93
N ASN A 285 -6.90 -9.48 12.70
CA ASN A 285 -5.98 -9.66 11.58
C ASN A 285 -5.58 -8.30 11.00
N PHE A 286 -4.36 -7.84 11.29
CA PHE A 286 -3.88 -6.56 10.75
C PHE A 286 -2.36 -6.55 10.54
N SER A 287 -1.88 -5.54 9.82
CA SER A 287 -0.45 -5.26 9.57
C SER A 287 -0.10 -3.80 9.86
N LEU A 288 1.19 -3.50 9.99
CA LEU A 288 1.72 -2.13 9.98
C LEU A 288 2.42 -1.87 8.64
N SER A 289 2.14 -0.73 8.01
CA SER A 289 2.76 -0.26 6.77
C SER A 289 3.03 1.25 6.82
N THR A 290 3.87 1.76 5.91
CA THR A 290 4.30 3.17 5.95
C THR A 290 3.45 4.13 5.13
N ASP A 291 2.56 3.60 4.28
CA ASP A 291 1.68 4.38 3.43
C ASP A 291 2.48 5.21 2.41
N ASP A 292 2.62 6.52 2.57
CA ASP A 292 3.42 7.43 1.74
C ASP A 292 4.74 7.84 2.42
N PRO A 293 5.79 6.98 2.46
CA PRO A 293 7.01 7.24 3.21
C PRO A 293 7.77 8.49 2.76
N LEU A 294 7.59 8.92 1.50
CA LEU A 294 8.08 10.23 1.05
C LEU A 294 7.42 11.37 1.80
N ILE A 295 6.09 11.47 1.71
CA ILE A 295 5.33 12.63 2.20
C ILE A 295 5.43 12.70 3.71
N PHE A 296 5.44 11.53 4.36
CA PHE A 296 5.57 11.44 5.80
C PHE A 296 7.02 11.44 6.29
N ASN A 297 8.01 11.39 5.39
CA ASN A 297 9.43 11.25 5.74
C ASN A 297 9.65 10.13 6.79
N SER A 298 8.98 9.00 6.58
CA SER A 298 8.90 7.89 7.51
C SER A 298 9.52 6.62 6.91
N THR A 299 9.68 5.61 7.77
CA THR A 299 10.12 4.25 7.39
C THR A 299 9.31 3.25 8.20
N ILE A 300 9.42 1.96 7.90
CA ILE A 300 8.74 0.95 8.73
C ILE A 300 9.23 0.98 10.19
N HIS A 301 10.47 1.44 10.43
CA HIS A 301 10.98 1.63 11.78
C HIS A 301 10.23 2.74 12.54
N THR A 302 9.71 3.76 11.85
CA THR A 302 8.86 4.79 12.47
C THR A 302 7.62 4.15 13.08
N GLU A 303 6.92 3.33 12.29
CA GLU A 303 5.71 2.61 12.71
C GLU A 303 5.96 1.69 13.91
N TYR A 304 7.01 0.86 13.84
CA TYR A 304 7.33 -0.09 14.89
C TYR A 304 7.82 0.60 16.18
N ASN A 305 8.58 1.69 16.06
CA ASN A 305 9.01 2.46 17.22
C ASN A 305 7.82 3.10 17.94
N MET A 306 6.85 3.65 17.20
CA MET A 306 5.62 4.21 17.76
C MET A 306 4.78 3.13 18.45
N ALA A 307 4.56 2.00 17.79
CA ALA A 307 3.84 0.88 18.37
C ALA A 307 4.50 0.35 19.66
N ALA A 308 5.83 0.24 19.68
CA ALA A 308 6.56 -0.24 20.86
C ALA A 308 6.52 0.79 22.01
N LYS A 309 6.81 2.06 21.73
CA LYS A 309 6.96 3.10 22.77
C LYS A 309 5.63 3.63 23.29
N ASP A 310 4.68 3.88 22.39
CA ASP A 310 3.45 4.62 22.71
C ASP A 310 2.24 3.68 22.90
N MET A 311 2.34 2.44 22.41
CA MET A 311 1.26 1.44 22.48
C MET A 311 1.66 0.15 23.23
N ASN A 312 2.90 0.05 23.71
CA ASN A 312 3.45 -1.11 24.42
C ASN A 312 3.39 -2.43 23.63
N PHE A 313 3.53 -2.38 22.30
CA PHE A 313 3.60 -3.60 21.49
C PHE A 313 4.87 -4.38 21.79
N THR A 314 4.69 -5.69 21.98
CA THR A 314 5.77 -6.65 22.26
C THR A 314 6.33 -7.27 20.98
N GLU A 315 7.51 -7.87 21.07
CA GLU A 315 8.11 -8.62 19.95
C GLU A 315 7.19 -9.72 19.42
N MET A 316 6.55 -10.49 20.32
CA MET A 316 5.61 -11.55 19.93
C MET A 316 4.40 -11.01 19.16
N GLN A 317 3.94 -9.81 19.50
CA GLN A 317 2.86 -9.14 18.80
C GLN A 317 3.30 -8.67 17.40
N PHE A 318 4.52 -8.15 17.25
CA PHE A 318 5.09 -7.84 15.93
C PHE A 318 5.24 -9.09 15.06
N MET A 319 5.71 -10.21 15.63
CA MET A 319 5.82 -11.49 14.90
C MET A 319 4.43 -11.98 14.44
N ARG A 320 3.43 -11.96 15.33
CA ARG A 320 2.05 -12.33 15.00
C ARG A 320 1.50 -11.49 13.85
N MET A 321 1.69 -10.19 13.92
CA MET A 321 1.24 -9.24 12.91
C MET A 321 1.90 -9.49 11.55
N ASN A 322 3.21 -9.74 11.50
CA ASN A 322 3.91 -10.07 10.25
C ASN A 322 3.46 -11.42 9.65
N LEU A 323 3.17 -12.42 10.49
CA LEU A 323 2.59 -13.68 10.02
C LEU A 323 1.16 -13.48 9.48
N ASN A 324 0.37 -12.62 10.12
CA ASN A 324 -0.97 -12.24 9.66
C ASN A 324 -0.90 -11.49 8.32
N ALA A 325 0.05 -10.57 8.17
CA ALA A 325 0.33 -9.89 6.90
C ALA A 325 0.71 -10.91 5.81
N ALA A 326 1.65 -11.81 6.08
CA ALA A 326 2.03 -12.85 5.12
C ALA A 326 0.83 -13.73 4.70
N ARG A 327 -0.02 -14.18 5.65
CA ARG A 327 -1.24 -14.95 5.35
C ARG A 327 -2.24 -14.18 4.49
N SER A 328 -2.35 -12.87 4.75
CA SER A 328 -3.27 -11.96 4.08
C SER A 328 -2.68 -11.34 2.80
N SER A 329 -1.44 -11.68 2.45
CA SER A 329 -0.87 -11.27 1.17
C SER A 329 -1.66 -11.86 0.00
N PHE A 330 -1.67 -11.13 -1.10
CA PHE A 330 -2.27 -11.58 -2.36
C PHE A 330 -1.31 -12.48 -3.17
N LEU A 331 -0.29 -13.04 -2.52
CA LEU A 331 0.52 -14.12 -3.09
C LEU A 331 -0.32 -15.38 -3.24
N CYS A 332 -0.06 -16.12 -4.31
CA CYS A 332 -0.57 -17.48 -4.42
C CYS A 332 -0.07 -18.37 -3.28
N GLU A 333 -0.84 -19.39 -2.94
CA GLU A 333 -0.65 -20.21 -1.74
C GLU A 333 0.76 -20.80 -1.60
N ASN A 334 1.39 -21.22 -2.70
CA ASN A 334 2.76 -21.73 -2.66
C ASN A 334 3.76 -20.63 -2.26
N LYS A 335 3.63 -19.42 -2.84
CA LYS A 335 4.51 -18.28 -2.53
C LYS A 335 4.23 -17.69 -1.15
N LYS A 336 2.99 -17.78 -0.67
CA LYS A 336 2.58 -17.44 0.69
C LYS A 336 3.21 -18.38 1.72
N LYS A 337 3.18 -19.69 1.48
CA LYS A 337 3.87 -20.70 2.32
C LYS A 337 5.38 -20.50 2.38
N GLU A 338 6.01 -20.21 1.24
CA GLU A 338 7.44 -19.85 1.19
C GLU A 338 7.74 -18.65 2.11
N LEU A 339 6.94 -17.59 2.02
CA LEU A 339 7.09 -16.39 2.85
C LEU A 339 6.86 -16.69 4.34
N LEU A 340 5.83 -17.47 4.68
CA LEU A 340 5.54 -17.86 6.07
C LEU A 340 6.68 -18.68 6.68
N ASN A 341 7.24 -19.62 5.93
CA ASN A 341 8.38 -20.43 6.40
C ASN A 341 9.65 -19.57 6.56
N GLN A 342 9.88 -18.62 5.65
CA GLN A 342 10.97 -17.65 5.79
C GLN A 342 10.85 -16.84 7.09
N LEU A 343 9.66 -16.32 7.39
CA LEU A 343 9.40 -15.58 8.63
C LEU A 343 9.55 -16.46 9.87
N ARG A 344 8.93 -17.64 9.89
CA ARG A 344 9.02 -18.60 11.00
C ARG A 344 10.47 -18.97 11.30
N LYS A 345 11.27 -19.26 10.28
CA LYS A 345 12.70 -19.55 10.43
C LYS A 345 13.45 -18.38 11.05
N ALA A 346 13.21 -17.16 10.57
CA ALA A 346 13.87 -15.96 11.11
C ALA A 346 13.44 -15.66 12.56
N TYR A 347 12.22 -16.05 12.93
CA TYR A 347 11.64 -15.91 14.25
C TYR A 347 11.95 -17.08 15.20
N GLY A 348 12.73 -18.08 14.78
CA GLY A 348 13.02 -19.28 15.59
C GLY A 348 11.80 -20.17 15.86
N MET A 349 10.76 -20.07 15.03
CA MET A 349 9.52 -20.86 15.12
C MET A 349 9.60 -22.10 14.22
N PRO A 350 8.92 -23.21 14.57
CA PRO A 350 8.84 -24.39 13.70
C PRO A 350 8.14 -24.05 12.37
N GLU A 351 8.60 -24.69 11.29
CA GLU A 351 7.98 -24.60 9.96
C GLU A 351 6.52 -25.08 9.98
N GLU A 352 5.72 -24.67 8.99
CA GLU A 352 4.37 -25.23 8.86
C GLU A 352 4.44 -26.71 8.47
N PRO A 353 3.53 -27.55 9.01
CA PRO A 353 3.42 -28.94 8.58
C PRO A 353 3.24 -29.00 7.06
N LYS A 354 4.01 -29.87 6.39
CA LYS A 354 3.78 -30.17 4.97
C LYS A 354 2.40 -30.83 4.84
N LEU A 355 1.39 -30.06 4.44
CA LEU A 355 0.12 -30.60 3.99
C LEU A 355 0.36 -31.44 2.72
N ASP A 356 -0.18 -32.64 2.70
CA ASP A 356 -0.07 -33.60 1.60
C ASP A 356 -0.46 -32.93 0.27
N THR A 357 0.47 -32.86 -0.68
CA THR A 357 0.42 -31.99 -1.86
C THR A 357 -0.53 -32.46 -2.96
N ASN A 358 -1.45 -33.38 -2.66
CA ASN A 358 -2.40 -33.94 -3.63
C ASN A 358 -3.70 -33.13 -3.82
N LEU A 359 -3.90 -32.00 -3.12
CA LEU A 359 -5.18 -31.27 -3.13
C LEU A 359 -5.18 -29.85 -3.73
N ASN A 360 -4.05 -29.27 -4.14
CA ASN A 360 -4.03 -27.87 -4.63
C ASN A 360 -3.16 -27.64 -5.88
N ASN A 361 -3.24 -28.53 -6.87
CA ASN A 361 -2.81 -28.25 -8.25
C ASN A 361 -3.87 -27.44 -9.02
N TYR A 362 -4.44 -26.40 -8.40
CA TYR A 362 -5.05 -25.36 -9.21
C TYR A 362 -3.90 -24.55 -9.79
N PRO A 363 -3.77 -24.42 -11.13
CA PRO A 363 -2.86 -23.43 -11.67
C PRO A 363 -3.19 -22.10 -10.99
N CYS A 364 -2.18 -21.29 -10.69
CA CYS A 364 -2.43 -19.85 -10.52
C CYS A 364 -3.24 -19.45 -11.74
N LEU A 365 -4.54 -19.25 -11.57
CA LEU A 365 -5.38 -18.75 -12.64
C LEU A 365 -4.77 -17.43 -13.09
#